data_AF-A0A6G3USF4-F1
#
_entry.id   AF-A0A6G3USF4-F1
#
_cell.length_a   1.000
_cell.length_b   1.000
_cell.length_c   1.000
_cell.angle_alpha   90.00
_cell.angle_beta   90.00
_cell.angle_gamma   90.00
#
_symmetry.space_group_name_H-M   'P 1'
#
loop_
_entity.id
_entity.type
_entity.pdbx_description
1 polymer ?
#
loop_
_entity_poly.entity_id
_entity_poly.type
_entity_poly.pdbx_seq_one_letter_code
_entity_poly.pdbx_strand_id
1 'polypeptide(L)'
;MLLSAALAAVAAPLTSVTAHAAARAPKVLVIGLDGALLGRIKDASTPHLDSLMTGGLTAGSRIYADPLAPTLSGPGWATILTGVWPDKHLVKDNAFTGHAFTKYPDFLTRVETAKPALSTYAVSSWAPITDTVLSAAVDTRVSTPSAEYDTGTTSRAVAELRNGNRDAVFVHLDNIDHAGHSYGAASSQYRAAIETADAQVGQILAAVTGRSTYASENWLIMVTADHGHTDAGGHGGNSDPERQTFLIAKGGSITAGTTRYDIKMPDVAASALAHLGITIDTTWGLDGRPLQTPVTDAFDSLRPQLTTRVDETGIAAGLTGFTHTPPTGWSVEDTAMGTGGITEWRGWSFTTDEFWTAAERGQQRESNIRARNVFAVADGDEWADKTYTGTFDSTLVGPAWTVTGGSTAVLRYTTLYRQESPQKGEVSVSWDGGTPVTVKTYSADASSRTEAITLQVPAGARSARIRFRYTAGNNWFWTVDGVSLNAS
;
A
#
# COMPACT_ATOMS: atom_id res chain seq x y z
N MET A 1 50.25 67.05 -32.85
CA MET A 1 50.10 65.58 -32.91
C MET A 1 50.65 65.01 -31.61
N LEU A 2 49.78 64.68 -30.66
CA LEU A 2 50.11 63.97 -29.42
C LEU A 2 49.03 62.89 -29.28
N LEU A 3 49.43 61.62 -29.45
CA LEU A 3 48.57 60.46 -29.37
C LEU A 3 48.30 60.09 -27.91
N SER A 4 47.03 59.94 -27.55
CA SER A 4 46.58 59.33 -26.29
C SER A 4 46.69 57.81 -26.37
N ALA A 5 47.41 57.20 -25.44
CA ALA A 5 47.49 55.76 -25.28
C ALA A 5 46.34 55.27 -24.37
N ALA A 6 45.50 54.37 -24.88
CA ALA A 6 44.45 53.69 -24.13
C ALA A 6 45.01 52.40 -23.50
N LEU A 7 44.91 52.26 -22.17
CA LEU A 7 45.16 50.99 -21.48
C LEU A 7 43.95 50.06 -21.68
N ALA A 8 44.17 48.92 -22.32
CA ALA A 8 43.20 47.82 -22.37
C ALA A 8 43.36 46.95 -21.10
N ALA A 9 42.34 46.95 -20.25
CA ALA A 9 42.24 46.03 -19.12
C ALA A 9 41.82 44.64 -19.63
N VAL A 10 42.67 43.64 -19.45
CA VAL A 10 42.38 42.24 -19.77
C VAL A 10 41.57 41.65 -18.61
N ALA A 11 40.26 41.48 -18.81
CA ALA A 11 39.41 40.74 -17.88
C ALA A 11 39.61 39.23 -18.10
N ALA A 12 40.20 38.55 -17.12
CA ALA A 12 40.26 37.09 -17.09
C ALA A 12 38.86 36.50 -16.83
N PRO A 13 38.45 35.41 -17.51
CA PRO A 13 37.16 34.79 -17.26
C PRO A 13 37.18 34.11 -15.89
N LEU A 14 36.29 34.54 -14.99
CA LEU A 14 35.98 33.83 -13.76
C LEU A 14 35.29 32.51 -14.14
N THR A 15 36.01 31.40 -14.04
CA THR A 15 35.42 30.06 -14.11
C THR A 15 34.55 29.85 -12.87
N SER A 16 33.24 29.93 -13.04
CA SER A 16 32.27 29.55 -12.01
C SER A 16 32.37 28.04 -11.78
N VAL A 17 33.12 27.63 -10.75
CA VAL A 17 33.05 26.27 -10.22
C VAL A 17 31.70 26.14 -9.51
N THR A 18 30.69 25.64 -10.20
CA THR A 18 29.50 25.11 -9.54
C THR A 18 29.94 23.89 -8.74
N ALA A 19 30.18 24.07 -7.44
CA ALA A 19 30.35 22.96 -6.52
C ALA A 19 29.07 22.10 -6.60
N HIS A 20 29.13 20.96 -7.28
CA HIS A 20 28.12 19.93 -7.12
C HIS A 20 28.20 19.49 -5.67
N ALA A 21 27.17 19.82 -4.89
CA ALA A 21 27.04 19.25 -3.55
C ALA A 21 27.14 17.72 -3.68
N ALA A 22 28.06 17.10 -2.95
CA ALA A 22 28.22 15.66 -2.98
C ALA A 22 26.88 14.98 -2.62
N ALA A 23 26.49 13.97 -3.41
CA ALA A 23 25.25 13.24 -3.15
C ALA A 23 25.32 12.57 -1.76
N ARG A 24 24.31 12.81 -0.93
CA ARG A 24 24.21 12.20 0.41
C ARG A 24 24.00 10.68 0.27
N ALA A 25 24.67 9.90 1.12
CA ALA A 25 24.57 8.44 1.10
C ALA A 25 23.16 7.99 1.57
N PRO A 26 22.40 7.22 0.78
CA PRO A 26 21.07 6.78 1.18
C PRO A 26 21.15 5.79 2.35
N LYS A 27 20.27 5.99 3.34
CA LYS A 27 20.11 5.14 4.52
C LYS A 27 18.63 4.85 4.75
N VAL A 28 18.28 3.67 5.25
CA VAL A 28 16.89 3.31 5.58
C VAL A 28 16.78 2.85 7.02
N LEU A 29 15.74 3.33 7.72
CA LEU A 29 15.30 2.82 9.01
C LEU A 29 13.82 2.46 8.91
N VAL A 30 13.50 1.19 9.19
CA VAL A 30 12.12 0.71 9.35
C VAL A 30 11.90 0.36 10.81
N ILE A 31 10.86 0.94 11.42
CA ILE A 31 10.43 0.65 12.79
C ILE A 31 9.05 0.01 12.73
N GLY A 32 8.95 -1.23 13.19
CA GLY A 32 7.70 -1.95 13.38
C GLY A 32 7.17 -1.76 14.80
N LEU A 33 5.91 -1.33 14.92
CA LEU A 33 5.16 -1.23 16.17
C LEU A 33 4.05 -2.28 16.13
N ASP A 34 4.28 -3.45 16.72
CA ASP A 34 3.38 -4.61 16.64
C ASP A 34 1.98 -4.28 17.18
N GLY A 35 0.95 -4.69 16.43
CA GLY A 35 -0.46 -4.49 16.78
C GLY A 35 -0.94 -3.04 16.84
N ALA A 36 -0.10 -2.04 16.49
CA ALA A 36 -0.40 -0.63 16.73
C ALA A 36 -1.48 -0.05 15.79
N LEU A 37 -2.42 0.70 16.37
CA LEU A 37 -3.50 1.37 15.64
C LEU A 37 -3.19 2.86 15.45
N LEU A 38 -3.21 3.33 14.19
CA LEU A 38 -2.96 4.75 13.87
C LEU A 38 -3.92 5.70 14.60
N GLY A 39 -5.20 5.32 14.72
CA GLY A 39 -6.19 6.11 15.47
C GLY A 39 -5.79 6.26 16.94
N ARG A 40 -5.36 5.17 17.58
CA ARG A 40 -4.94 5.17 18.99
C ARG A 40 -3.61 5.91 19.21
N ILE A 41 -2.71 5.88 18.23
CA ILE A 41 -1.50 6.73 18.23
C ILE A 41 -1.88 8.21 18.27
N LYS A 42 -2.83 8.64 17.43
CA LYS A 42 -3.30 10.04 17.38
C LYS A 42 -4.05 10.49 18.63
N ASP A 43 -4.63 9.55 19.39
CA ASP A 43 -5.32 9.83 20.66
C ASP A 43 -4.35 9.90 21.87
N ALA A 44 -3.13 9.40 21.71
CA ALA A 44 -2.09 9.29 22.74
C ALA A 44 -1.09 10.46 22.69
N SER A 45 -0.32 10.68 23.75
CA SER A 45 0.76 11.68 23.73
C SER A 45 2.00 11.10 23.04
N THR A 46 2.14 11.32 21.73
CA THR A 46 3.21 10.72 20.91
C THR A 46 4.04 11.76 20.15
N PRO A 47 4.74 12.68 20.85
CA PRO A 47 5.44 13.80 20.21
C PRO A 47 6.47 13.40 19.14
N HIS A 48 7.06 12.21 19.22
CA HIS A 48 8.05 11.77 18.23
C HIS A 48 7.37 11.26 16.94
N LEU A 49 6.33 10.43 17.07
CA LEU A 49 5.50 10.00 15.94
C LEU A 49 4.76 11.20 15.31
N ASP A 50 4.24 12.12 16.11
CA ASP A 50 3.64 13.38 15.65
C ASP A 50 4.61 14.22 14.81
N SER A 51 5.89 14.28 15.24
CA SER A 51 6.94 14.95 14.48
C SER A 51 7.25 14.25 13.16
N LEU A 52 7.24 12.92 13.13
CA LEU A 52 7.39 12.15 11.88
C LEU A 52 6.20 12.38 10.93
N MET A 53 4.97 12.38 11.44
CA MET A 53 3.76 12.66 10.66
C MET A 53 3.78 14.08 10.10
N THR A 54 4.07 15.08 10.94
CA THR A 54 4.13 16.49 10.55
C THR A 54 5.26 16.77 9.56
N GLY A 55 6.43 16.16 9.78
CA GLY A 55 7.62 16.33 8.95
C GLY A 55 7.67 15.41 7.72
N GLY A 56 6.67 14.56 7.52
CA GLY A 56 6.68 13.49 6.53
C GLY A 56 5.31 13.23 5.92
N LEU A 57 5.03 11.98 5.58
CA LEU A 57 3.73 11.52 5.13
C LEU A 57 3.11 10.58 6.15
N THR A 58 1.77 10.55 6.17
CA THR A 58 0.97 9.59 6.92
C THR A 58 0.00 8.89 5.98
N ALA A 59 -0.08 7.56 6.04
CA ALA A 59 -1.05 6.79 5.29
C ALA A 59 -1.71 5.75 6.19
N GLY A 60 -3.03 5.81 6.33
CA GLY A 60 -3.80 4.69 6.87
C GLY A 60 -3.94 3.61 5.80
N SER A 61 -3.97 2.35 6.21
CA SER A 61 -4.11 1.22 5.29
C SER A 61 -4.84 0.06 5.96
N ARG A 62 -5.15 -0.96 5.16
CA ARG A 62 -5.83 -2.18 5.59
C ARG A 62 -5.13 -3.39 5.02
N ILE A 63 -4.99 -4.41 5.85
CA ILE A 63 -4.57 -5.74 5.42
C ILE A 63 -5.78 -6.60 5.05
N TYR A 64 -5.48 -7.81 4.59
CA TYR A 64 -6.43 -8.87 4.31
C TYR A 64 -7.09 -9.43 5.58
N ALA A 65 -7.98 -10.40 5.40
CA ALA A 65 -8.44 -11.33 6.41
C ALA A 65 -8.65 -12.72 5.78
N ASP A 66 -9.27 -13.63 6.53
CA ASP A 66 -9.65 -14.95 6.03
C ASP A 66 -10.53 -14.84 4.76
N PRO A 67 -10.34 -15.76 3.78
CA PRO A 67 -9.53 -16.97 3.83
C PRO A 67 -8.07 -16.76 3.39
N LEU A 68 -7.64 -15.52 3.13
CA LEU A 68 -6.28 -15.28 2.61
C LEU A 68 -5.23 -15.59 3.68
N ALA A 69 -5.40 -15.00 4.85
CA ALA A 69 -4.72 -15.30 6.10
C ALA A 69 -5.43 -14.53 7.23
N PRO A 70 -5.35 -14.98 8.49
CA PRO A 70 -5.82 -14.21 9.62
C PRO A 70 -4.94 -12.96 9.83
N THR A 71 -5.48 -11.97 10.52
CA THR A 71 -4.78 -10.72 10.89
C THR A 71 -3.77 -10.96 12.03
N LEU A 72 -2.80 -11.85 11.82
CA LEU A 72 -1.75 -12.25 12.78
C LEU A 72 -0.38 -11.71 12.39
N SER A 73 0.54 -11.69 13.36
CA SER A 73 1.87 -11.10 13.21
C SER A 73 2.75 -11.80 12.18
N GLY A 74 2.70 -13.14 12.10
CA GLY A 74 3.46 -13.90 11.11
C GLY A 74 3.15 -13.47 9.67
N PRO A 75 1.87 -13.57 9.22
CA PRO A 75 1.46 -13.06 7.93
C PRO A 75 1.75 -11.56 7.71
N GLY A 76 1.48 -10.71 8.71
CA GLY A 76 1.67 -9.26 8.61
C GLY A 76 3.14 -8.85 8.44
N TRP A 77 4.04 -9.33 9.31
CA TRP A 77 5.48 -9.07 9.17
C TRP A 77 6.09 -9.68 7.91
N ALA A 78 5.65 -10.88 7.53
CA ALA A 78 6.06 -11.47 6.25
C ALA A 78 5.68 -10.56 5.07
N THR A 79 4.47 -9.97 5.09
CA THR A 79 4.03 -9.02 4.05
C THR A 79 4.93 -7.79 3.98
N ILE A 80 5.16 -7.15 5.13
CA ILE A 80 5.97 -5.92 5.24
C ILE A 80 7.40 -6.16 4.77
N LEU A 81 8.02 -7.26 5.23
CA LEU A 81 9.43 -7.54 5.01
C LEU A 81 9.71 -8.06 3.60
N THR A 82 8.82 -8.88 3.03
CA THR A 82 9.04 -9.50 1.70
C THR A 82 8.52 -8.65 0.53
N GLY A 83 7.61 -7.71 0.79
CA GLY A 83 7.02 -6.87 -0.25
C GLY A 83 5.98 -7.59 -1.12
N VAL A 84 5.39 -8.68 -0.63
CA VAL A 84 4.31 -9.43 -1.28
C VAL A 84 3.23 -9.82 -0.29
N TRP A 85 2.06 -10.23 -0.76
CA TRP A 85 0.93 -10.65 0.08
C TRP A 85 0.92 -12.17 0.40
N PRO A 86 0.03 -12.67 1.29
CA PRO A 86 0.02 -14.08 1.70
C PRO A 86 -0.34 -15.10 0.64
N ASP A 87 -0.90 -14.70 -0.51
CA ASP A 87 -1.03 -15.57 -1.68
C ASP A 87 0.32 -15.86 -2.36
N LYS A 88 1.35 -15.06 -2.07
CA LYS A 88 2.70 -15.23 -2.59
C LYS A 88 3.67 -15.77 -1.54
N HIS A 89 3.80 -15.13 -0.37
CA HIS A 89 4.76 -15.59 0.65
C HIS A 89 4.29 -16.83 1.42
N LEU A 90 3.01 -17.23 1.29
CA LEU A 90 2.41 -18.44 1.85
C LEU A 90 2.45 -18.57 3.39
N VAL A 91 2.67 -17.48 4.11
CA VAL A 91 2.58 -17.47 5.59
C VAL A 91 1.13 -17.30 5.97
N LYS A 92 0.56 -18.31 6.65
CA LYS A 92 -0.86 -18.37 7.01
C LYS A 92 -1.13 -18.24 8.50
N ASP A 93 -0.09 -18.24 9.33
CA ASP A 93 -0.16 -18.14 10.79
C ASP A 93 1.24 -17.84 11.36
N ASN A 94 1.33 -17.81 12.70
CA ASN A 94 2.58 -17.60 13.43
C ASN A 94 3.50 -18.85 13.47
N ALA A 95 3.10 -19.96 12.84
CA ALA A 95 3.95 -21.15 12.71
C ALA A 95 4.81 -21.12 11.43
N PHE A 96 4.53 -20.20 10.49
CA PHE A 96 5.28 -20.01 9.24
C PHE A 96 5.41 -21.26 8.38
N THR A 97 4.59 -22.29 8.61
CA THR A 97 4.72 -23.57 7.90
C THR A 97 4.40 -23.39 6.42
N GLY A 98 5.28 -23.89 5.55
CA GLY A 98 5.09 -23.82 4.08
C GLY A 98 5.37 -22.44 3.47
N HIS A 99 5.99 -21.52 4.22
CA HIS A 99 6.39 -20.21 3.72
C HIS A 99 7.27 -20.29 2.45
N ALA A 100 7.24 -19.24 1.64
CA ALA A 100 7.96 -19.15 0.36
C ALA A 100 9.12 -18.13 0.39
N PHE A 101 9.81 -17.95 1.52
CA PHE A 101 10.84 -16.91 1.67
C PHE A 101 12.06 -17.09 0.74
N THR A 102 12.36 -18.31 0.29
CA THR A 102 13.39 -18.50 -0.76
C THR A 102 13.01 -17.83 -2.08
N LYS A 103 11.71 -17.85 -2.43
CA LYS A 103 11.19 -17.20 -3.64
C LYS A 103 10.96 -15.70 -3.42
N TYR A 104 10.50 -15.34 -2.23
CA TYR A 104 10.22 -13.96 -1.83
C TYR A 104 11.04 -13.60 -0.58
N PRO A 105 12.35 -13.35 -0.72
CA PRO A 105 13.19 -12.97 0.40
C PRO A 105 12.81 -11.59 0.94
N ASP A 106 13.12 -11.37 2.21
CA ASP A 106 12.97 -10.09 2.88
C ASP A 106 13.85 -9.00 2.23
N PHE A 107 13.50 -7.73 2.48
CA PHE A 107 14.17 -6.59 1.84
C PHE A 107 15.65 -6.44 2.27
N LEU A 108 16.04 -6.84 3.47
CA LEU A 108 17.45 -6.76 3.91
C LEU A 108 18.28 -7.81 3.17
N THR A 109 17.78 -9.03 3.04
CA THR A 109 18.39 -10.07 2.19
C THR A 109 18.52 -9.61 0.73
N ARG A 110 17.54 -8.88 0.21
CA ARG A 110 17.61 -8.29 -1.14
C ARG A 110 18.66 -7.18 -1.23
N VAL A 111 18.85 -6.38 -0.18
CA VAL A 111 19.95 -5.40 -0.10
C VAL A 111 21.29 -6.11 -0.23
N GLU A 112 21.53 -7.15 0.57
CA GLU A 112 22.79 -7.91 0.55
C GLU A 112 23.05 -8.59 -0.80
N THR A 113 21.99 -9.09 -1.43
CA THR A 113 22.09 -9.73 -2.75
C THR A 113 22.38 -8.71 -3.86
N ALA A 114 21.71 -7.55 -3.85
CA ALA A 114 21.81 -6.58 -4.94
C ALA A 114 23.02 -5.63 -4.79
N LYS A 115 23.40 -5.31 -3.55
CA LYS A 115 24.47 -4.38 -3.19
C LYS A 115 25.21 -4.86 -1.93
N PRO A 116 26.05 -5.90 -2.02
CA PRO A 116 26.74 -6.51 -0.86
C PRO A 116 27.77 -5.60 -0.16
N ALA A 117 27.96 -4.36 -0.64
CA ALA A 117 28.77 -3.35 0.04
C ALA A 117 27.95 -2.52 1.05
N LEU A 118 26.62 -2.60 1.00
CA LEU A 118 25.73 -1.98 1.98
C LEU A 118 25.59 -2.91 3.18
N SER A 119 25.64 -2.36 4.39
CA SER A 119 25.52 -3.17 5.62
C SER A 119 24.10 -3.17 6.18
N THR A 120 23.57 -4.36 6.45
CA THR A 120 22.22 -4.53 7.03
C THR A 120 22.24 -4.83 8.53
N TYR A 121 21.16 -4.47 9.22
CA TYR A 121 20.96 -4.82 10.63
C TYR A 121 19.48 -4.97 10.95
N ALA A 122 19.14 -6.00 11.72
CA ALA A 122 17.81 -6.19 12.26
C ALA A 122 17.85 -6.55 13.75
N VAL A 123 16.93 -5.98 14.51
CA VAL A 123 16.70 -6.34 15.92
C VAL A 123 15.20 -6.40 16.19
N SER A 124 14.77 -7.40 16.94
CA SER A 124 13.35 -7.63 17.23
C SER A 124 13.15 -8.18 18.64
N SER A 125 12.08 -7.76 19.30
CA SER A 125 11.61 -8.36 20.55
C SER A 125 10.86 -9.67 20.33
N TRP A 126 10.37 -9.93 19.11
CA TRP A 126 9.72 -11.19 18.73
C TRP A 126 10.63 -12.05 17.84
N ALA A 127 11.25 -13.07 18.45
CA ALA A 127 12.27 -13.91 17.84
C ALA A 127 11.93 -14.50 16.44
N PRO A 128 10.67 -14.88 16.11
CA PRO A 128 10.36 -15.41 14.78
C PRO A 128 10.70 -14.48 13.60
N ILE A 129 10.72 -13.14 13.80
CA ILE A 129 11.16 -12.24 12.72
C ILE A 129 12.63 -12.50 12.36
N THR A 130 13.51 -12.56 13.35
CA THR A 130 14.96 -12.73 13.16
C THR A 130 15.36 -14.18 12.90
N ASP A 131 14.65 -15.13 13.49
CA ASP A 131 14.97 -16.55 13.42
C ASP A 131 14.37 -17.23 12.16
N THR A 132 13.23 -16.73 11.65
CA THR A 132 12.48 -17.37 10.55
C THR A 132 12.29 -16.47 9.34
N VAL A 133 11.82 -15.22 9.51
CA VAL A 133 11.47 -14.36 8.36
C VAL A 133 12.70 -13.80 7.66
N LEU A 134 13.63 -13.25 8.43
CA LEU A 134 14.87 -12.69 7.93
C LEU A 134 15.86 -13.81 7.63
N SER A 135 16.43 -13.83 6.42
CA SER A 135 17.38 -14.88 6.05
C SER A 135 18.75 -14.70 6.71
N ALA A 136 19.57 -15.76 6.67
CA ALA A 136 20.95 -15.73 7.15
C ALA A 136 21.90 -14.84 6.33
N ALA A 137 21.45 -14.30 5.19
CA ALA A 137 22.22 -13.34 4.41
C ALA A 137 22.30 -11.96 5.08
N VAL A 138 21.35 -11.61 5.96
CA VAL A 138 21.37 -10.33 6.69
C VAL A 138 22.58 -10.30 7.62
N ASP A 139 23.42 -9.27 7.46
CA ASP A 139 24.71 -9.06 8.13
C ASP A 139 24.65 -9.27 9.64
N THR A 140 23.61 -8.75 10.29
CA THR A 140 23.41 -8.87 11.72
C THR A 140 21.93 -8.94 12.04
N ARG A 141 21.52 -10.03 12.70
CA ARG A 141 20.17 -10.26 13.21
C ARG A 141 20.24 -10.48 14.71
N VAL A 142 19.43 -9.78 15.48
CA VAL A 142 19.44 -9.87 16.94
C VAL A 142 18.03 -10.14 17.46
N SER A 143 17.83 -11.36 17.95
CA SER A 143 16.65 -11.74 18.74
C SER A 143 16.88 -11.24 20.17
N THR A 144 16.12 -10.22 20.59
CA THR A 144 16.26 -9.67 21.94
C THR A 144 15.80 -10.69 22.99
N PRO A 145 16.55 -10.89 24.08
CA PRO A 145 16.11 -11.76 25.17
C PRO A 145 14.74 -11.32 25.71
N SER A 146 13.81 -12.27 25.89
CA SER A 146 12.42 -11.97 26.27
C SER A 146 12.29 -11.19 27.58
N ALA A 147 13.24 -11.33 28.50
CA ALA A 147 13.26 -10.57 29.76
C ALA A 147 13.58 -9.07 29.58
N GLU A 148 14.23 -8.70 28.48
CA GLU A 148 14.58 -7.30 28.19
C GLU A 148 13.55 -6.62 27.26
N TYR A 149 12.93 -7.42 26.39
CA TYR A 149 11.83 -7.01 25.51
C TYR A 149 12.14 -5.71 24.75
N ASP A 150 11.17 -4.82 24.52
CA ASP A 150 11.42 -3.60 23.74
C ASP A 150 12.48 -2.68 24.34
N THR A 151 12.69 -2.69 25.66
CA THR A 151 13.78 -1.91 26.27
C THR A 151 15.14 -2.44 25.82
N GLY A 152 15.28 -3.78 25.76
CA GLY A 152 16.45 -4.46 25.21
C GLY A 152 16.62 -4.21 23.71
N THR A 153 15.53 -4.26 22.94
CA THR A 153 15.54 -4.00 21.49
C THR A 153 15.96 -2.56 21.21
N THR A 154 15.35 -1.59 21.91
CA THR A 154 15.64 -0.16 21.77
C THR A 154 17.10 0.15 22.11
N SER A 155 17.62 -0.38 23.24
CA SER A 155 18.99 -0.11 23.64
C SER A 155 20.02 -0.62 22.62
N ARG A 156 19.79 -1.81 22.03
CA ARG A 156 20.63 -2.37 20.96
C ARG A 156 20.51 -1.58 19.66
N ALA A 157 19.30 -1.22 19.25
CA ALA A 157 19.08 -0.37 18.08
C ALA A 157 19.81 0.97 18.21
N VAL A 158 19.70 1.64 19.37
CA VAL A 158 20.38 2.91 19.66
C VAL A 158 21.90 2.75 19.64
N ALA A 159 22.43 1.69 20.26
CA ALA A 159 23.87 1.42 20.27
C ALA A 159 24.41 1.20 18.85
N GLU A 160 23.70 0.40 18.03
CA GLU A 160 24.09 0.11 16.66
C GLU A 160 23.99 1.34 15.76
N LEU A 161 22.91 2.12 15.87
CA LEU A 161 22.72 3.34 15.09
C LEU A 161 23.74 4.44 15.45
N ARG A 162 24.25 4.48 16.69
CA ARG A 162 25.28 5.45 17.10
C ARG A 162 26.68 5.03 16.67
N ASN A 163 27.01 3.76 16.87
CA ASN A 163 28.41 3.29 16.82
C ASN A 163 28.72 2.46 15.56
N GLY A 164 27.71 1.90 14.92
CA GLY A 164 27.83 1.19 13.65
C GLY A 164 27.74 2.11 12.43
N ASN A 165 27.84 1.51 11.25
CA ASN A 165 27.63 2.21 9.97
C ASN A 165 26.67 1.44 9.06
N ARG A 166 25.49 1.11 9.60
CA ARG A 166 24.45 0.38 8.86
C ARG A 166 23.82 1.26 7.79
N ASP A 167 23.48 0.66 6.65
CA ASP A 167 22.80 1.30 5.53
C ASP A 167 21.29 1.02 5.56
N ALA A 168 20.89 -0.15 6.00
CA ALA A 168 19.49 -0.53 6.16
C ALA A 168 19.27 -1.18 7.53
N VAL A 169 18.34 -0.61 8.31
CA VAL A 169 18.06 -1.01 9.69
C VAL A 169 16.57 -1.34 9.83
N PHE A 170 16.28 -2.50 10.40
CA PHE A 170 14.93 -2.87 10.86
C PHE A 170 14.91 -3.02 12.39
N VAL A 171 13.94 -2.38 13.03
CA VAL A 171 13.69 -2.46 14.48
C VAL A 171 12.24 -2.87 14.69
N HIS A 172 11.98 -3.89 15.50
CA HIS A 172 10.63 -4.31 15.87
C HIS A 172 10.42 -4.18 17.38
N LEU A 173 9.28 -3.59 17.76
CA LEU A 173 8.83 -3.38 19.14
C LEU A 173 7.43 -3.99 19.31
N ASP A 174 7.20 -4.71 20.41
CA ASP A 174 6.12 -5.69 20.60
C ASP A 174 5.16 -5.32 21.75
N ASN A 175 5.53 -4.40 22.64
CA ASN A 175 4.73 -4.08 23.85
C ASN A 175 3.29 -3.63 23.56
N ILE A 176 3.05 -3.00 22.41
CA ILE A 176 1.72 -2.48 22.06
C ILE A 176 0.76 -3.67 21.84
N ASP A 177 1.17 -4.66 21.04
CA ASP A 177 0.43 -5.91 20.84
C ASP A 177 0.21 -6.65 22.17
N HIS A 178 1.25 -6.79 22.99
CA HIS A 178 1.12 -7.43 24.30
C HIS A 178 0.08 -6.74 25.21
N ALA A 179 0.06 -5.40 25.20
CA ALA A 179 -0.96 -4.63 25.92
C ALA A 179 -2.35 -4.80 25.28
N GLY A 180 -2.43 -4.91 23.95
CA GLY A 180 -3.66 -5.13 23.22
C GLY A 180 -4.28 -6.49 23.52
N HIS A 181 -3.46 -7.54 23.64
CA HIS A 181 -3.88 -8.85 24.12
C HIS A 181 -4.33 -8.83 25.59
N SER A 182 -3.57 -8.17 26.46
CA SER A 182 -3.79 -8.24 27.91
C SER A 182 -4.96 -7.35 28.40
N TYR A 183 -5.22 -6.23 27.72
CA TYR A 183 -6.11 -5.18 28.21
C TYR A 183 -7.07 -4.62 27.17
N GLY A 184 -6.84 -4.86 25.87
CA GLY A 184 -7.64 -4.32 24.78
C GLY A 184 -7.23 -2.93 24.31
N ALA A 185 -7.49 -2.63 23.02
CA ALA A 185 -7.02 -1.41 22.38
C ALA A 185 -7.69 -0.12 22.88
N ALA A 186 -8.83 -0.22 23.56
CA ALA A 186 -9.49 0.92 24.19
C ALA A 186 -8.96 1.23 25.62
N SER A 187 -8.03 0.42 26.13
CA SER A 187 -7.55 0.53 27.51
C SER A 187 -6.50 1.65 27.70
N SER A 188 -6.38 2.12 28.94
CA SER A 188 -5.30 3.05 29.31
C SER A 188 -3.92 2.40 29.27
N GLN A 189 -3.83 1.07 29.45
CA GLN A 189 -2.59 0.29 29.34
C GLN A 189 -2.09 0.26 27.90
N TYR A 190 -2.98 0.03 26.94
CA TYR A 190 -2.64 0.09 25.52
C TYR A 190 -2.17 1.48 25.11
N ARG A 191 -2.86 2.53 25.58
CA ARG A 191 -2.42 3.92 25.42
C ARG A 191 -1.03 4.16 26.03
N ALA A 192 -0.77 3.68 27.25
CA ALA A 192 0.53 3.84 27.90
C ALA A 192 1.65 3.07 27.18
N ALA A 193 1.34 1.91 26.59
CA ALA A 193 2.27 1.16 25.75
C ALA A 193 2.64 1.94 24.48
N ILE A 194 1.66 2.59 23.84
CA ILE A 194 1.91 3.50 22.71
C ILE A 194 2.82 4.68 23.12
N GLU A 195 2.53 5.34 24.25
CA GLU A 195 3.34 6.48 24.74
C GLU A 195 4.77 6.04 25.10
N THR A 196 4.93 4.81 25.60
CA THR A 196 6.25 4.21 25.86
C THR A 196 7.01 3.90 24.56
N ALA A 197 6.34 3.32 23.57
CA ALA A 197 6.92 3.04 22.27
C ALA A 197 7.32 4.33 21.52
N ASP A 198 6.53 5.41 21.64
CA ASP A 198 6.90 6.72 21.10
C ASP A 198 8.19 7.26 21.72
N ALA A 199 8.35 7.14 23.05
CA ALA A 199 9.60 7.52 23.71
C ALA A 199 10.81 6.68 23.23
N GLN A 200 10.60 5.39 22.95
CA GLN A 200 11.63 4.52 22.36
C GLN A 200 11.97 4.92 20.91
N VAL A 201 10.95 5.22 20.10
CA VAL A 201 11.13 5.81 18.75
C VAL A 201 11.95 7.10 18.87
N GLY A 202 11.65 7.97 19.82
CA GLY A 202 12.43 9.19 20.10
C GLY A 202 13.91 8.92 20.35
N GLN A 203 14.24 7.88 21.14
CA GLN A 203 15.63 7.48 21.39
C GLN A 203 16.33 6.98 20.12
N ILE A 204 15.64 6.19 19.30
CA ILE A 204 16.14 5.67 18.01
C ILE A 204 16.38 6.84 17.03
N LEU A 205 15.45 7.79 16.93
CA LEU A 205 15.59 8.98 16.08
C LEU A 205 16.73 9.88 16.55
N ALA A 206 16.92 10.03 17.86
CA ALA A 206 18.04 10.75 18.43
C ALA A 206 19.39 10.05 18.14
N ALA A 207 19.40 8.72 18.10
CA ALA A 207 20.57 7.96 17.67
C ALA A 207 20.93 8.26 16.21
N VAL A 208 19.95 8.28 15.31
CA VAL A 208 20.15 8.63 13.89
C VAL A 208 20.68 10.06 13.73
N THR A 209 20.01 11.04 14.32
CA THR A 209 20.37 12.46 14.15
C THR A 209 21.66 12.85 14.87
N GLY A 210 22.07 12.09 15.90
CA GLY A 210 23.31 12.28 16.64
C GLY A 210 24.56 11.69 15.96
N ARG A 211 24.43 10.98 14.83
CA ARG A 211 25.58 10.43 14.09
C ARG A 211 26.46 11.56 13.58
N SER A 212 27.78 11.41 13.71
CA SER A 212 28.75 12.36 13.16
C SER A 212 28.67 12.47 11.63
N THR A 213 28.19 11.42 10.96
CA THR A 213 27.99 11.34 9.52
C THR A 213 26.60 11.81 9.05
N TYR A 214 25.68 12.15 9.96
CA TYR A 214 24.26 12.42 9.64
C TYR A 214 24.08 13.48 8.53
N ALA A 215 24.90 14.54 8.53
CA ALA A 215 24.85 15.59 7.50
C ALA A 215 25.14 15.07 6.08
N SER A 216 25.91 13.98 5.96
CA SER A 216 26.25 13.32 4.69
C SER A 216 25.33 12.15 4.33
N GLU A 217 24.35 11.83 5.18
CA GLU A 217 23.45 10.68 5.02
C GLU A 217 22.04 11.15 4.66
N ASN A 218 21.35 10.45 3.77
CA ASN A 218 19.96 10.70 3.39
C ASN A 218 19.08 9.58 3.92
N TRP A 219 18.51 9.76 5.12
CA TRP A 219 17.66 8.77 5.76
C TRP A 219 16.23 8.79 5.19
N LEU A 220 15.71 7.60 4.88
CA LEU A 220 14.28 7.32 4.80
C LEU A 220 13.89 6.56 6.07
N ILE A 221 13.06 7.17 6.91
CA ILE A 221 12.55 6.58 8.13
C ILE A 221 11.10 6.20 7.88
N MET A 222 10.74 4.95 8.18
CA MET A 222 9.39 4.40 8.01
C MET A 222 8.95 3.74 9.31
N VAL A 223 7.73 4.04 9.76
CA VAL A 223 7.09 3.44 10.94
C VAL A 223 5.77 2.82 10.52
N THR A 224 5.54 1.57 10.89
CA THR A 224 4.36 0.80 10.46
C THR A 224 3.95 -0.23 11.52
N ALA A 225 2.83 -0.90 11.29
CA ALA A 225 2.32 -2.01 12.08
C ALA A 225 1.92 -3.15 11.14
N ASP A 226 1.95 -4.37 11.63
CA ASP A 226 1.62 -5.59 10.91
C ASP A 226 0.12 -5.90 10.91
N HIS A 227 -0.58 -5.57 12.01
CA HIS A 227 -2.04 -5.64 12.15
C HIS A 227 -2.52 -4.63 13.21
N GLY A 228 -3.83 -4.64 13.47
CA GLY A 228 -4.43 -3.89 14.57
C GLY A 228 -5.03 -4.80 15.64
N HIS A 229 -5.93 -4.25 16.45
CA HIS A 229 -6.59 -4.92 17.57
C HIS A 229 -8.05 -4.49 17.70
N THR A 230 -8.87 -5.33 18.31
CA THR A 230 -10.19 -4.90 18.77
C THR A 230 -10.11 -4.06 20.05
N ASP A 231 -11.14 -3.25 20.31
CA ASP A 231 -11.24 -2.44 21.53
C ASP A 231 -11.19 -3.27 22.81
N ALA A 232 -11.79 -4.47 22.80
CA ALA A 232 -11.78 -5.40 23.92
C ALA A 232 -10.50 -6.24 24.00
N GLY A 233 -9.68 -6.23 22.95
CA GLY A 233 -8.43 -6.98 22.84
C GLY A 233 -8.49 -8.18 21.92
N GLY A 234 -7.30 -8.67 21.56
CA GLY A 234 -7.14 -9.71 20.55
C GLY A 234 -7.23 -9.22 19.11
N HIS A 235 -6.82 -10.09 18.20
CA HIS A 235 -6.74 -9.91 16.77
C HIS A 235 -6.76 -11.30 16.09
N GLY A 236 -6.66 -11.36 14.77
CA GLY A 236 -6.72 -12.59 13.98
C GLY A 236 -8.04 -12.76 13.22
N GLY A 237 -9.06 -11.98 13.56
CA GLY A 237 -10.35 -11.93 12.88
C GLY A 237 -10.38 -10.96 11.71
N ASN A 238 -11.61 -10.57 11.36
CA ASN A 238 -11.93 -9.79 10.16
C ASN A 238 -12.61 -8.44 10.49
N SER A 239 -12.53 -7.96 11.72
CA SER A 239 -13.04 -6.62 12.02
C SER A 239 -12.15 -5.53 11.43
N ASP A 240 -12.73 -4.38 11.10
CA ASP A 240 -11.96 -3.23 10.59
C ASP A 240 -10.80 -2.84 11.53
N PRO A 241 -10.96 -2.76 12.87
CA PRO A 241 -9.84 -2.49 13.77
C PRO A 241 -8.70 -3.51 13.67
N GLU A 242 -8.99 -4.81 13.52
CA GLU A 242 -7.94 -5.84 13.39
C GLU A 242 -7.16 -5.72 12.06
N ARG A 243 -7.84 -5.25 11.01
CA ARG A 243 -7.24 -5.05 9.67
C ARG A 243 -6.51 -3.73 9.52
N GLN A 244 -6.75 -2.76 10.40
CA GLN A 244 -6.15 -1.43 10.31
C GLN A 244 -4.63 -1.49 10.54
N THR A 245 -3.91 -0.79 9.68
CA THR A 245 -2.46 -0.55 9.79
C THR A 245 -2.15 0.82 9.18
N PHE A 246 -0.88 1.19 9.10
CA PHE A 246 -0.43 2.47 8.59
C PHE A 246 1.01 2.47 8.09
N LEU A 247 1.37 3.54 7.40
CA LEU A 247 2.75 3.94 7.18
C LEU A 247 2.91 5.42 7.55
N ILE A 248 3.82 5.71 8.49
CA ILE A 248 4.36 7.05 8.71
C ILE A 248 5.76 7.05 8.11
N ALA A 249 6.07 7.96 7.19
CA ALA A 249 7.38 8.00 6.56
C ALA A 249 7.94 9.41 6.45
N LYS A 250 9.24 9.58 6.72
CA LYS A 250 9.94 10.88 6.67
C LYS A 250 11.31 10.73 6.04
N GLY A 251 11.69 11.71 5.22
CA GLY A 251 12.97 11.76 4.54
C GLY A 251 12.89 11.39 3.06
N GLY A 252 14.04 11.25 2.40
CA GLY A 252 14.11 11.15 0.94
C GLY A 252 13.47 12.36 0.25
N SER A 253 12.53 12.11 -0.67
CA SER A 253 11.79 13.14 -1.43
C SER A 253 10.36 13.34 -0.92
N ILE A 254 10.03 12.88 0.29
CA ILE A 254 8.68 12.97 0.86
C ILE A 254 8.33 14.43 1.17
N THR A 255 7.16 14.87 0.74
CA THR A 255 6.58 16.16 1.11
C THR A 255 6.02 16.10 2.53
N ALA A 256 6.43 17.03 3.39
CA ALA A 256 6.00 17.11 4.78
C ALA A 256 4.50 17.41 4.92
N GLY A 257 3.87 16.86 5.97
CA GLY A 257 2.48 17.03 6.32
C GLY A 257 1.48 16.40 5.35
N THR A 258 1.93 15.48 4.47
CA THR A 258 1.05 14.89 3.46
C THR A 258 0.30 13.66 3.98
N THR A 259 -0.94 13.51 3.54
CA THR A 259 -1.72 12.28 3.75
C THR A 259 -1.83 11.51 2.45
N ARG A 260 -1.61 10.20 2.48
CA ARG A 260 -1.76 9.30 1.33
C ARG A 260 -2.75 8.19 1.63
N TYR A 261 -3.36 7.67 0.57
CA TYR A 261 -4.43 6.65 0.62
C TYR A 261 -4.14 5.45 -0.29
N ASP A 262 -3.05 5.52 -1.05
CA ASP A 262 -2.65 4.52 -2.03
C ASP A 262 -1.63 3.52 -1.47
N ILE A 263 -1.10 3.76 -0.27
CA ILE A 263 -0.05 2.95 0.37
C ILE A 263 -0.62 1.63 0.92
N LYS A 264 0.11 0.54 0.68
CA LYS A 264 -0.15 -0.81 1.20
C LYS A 264 1.10 -1.38 1.86
N MET A 265 0.95 -2.36 2.74
CA MET A 265 2.05 -2.92 3.54
C MET A 265 3.26 -3.44 2.73
N PRO A 266 3.07 -4.10 1.58
CA PRO A 266 4.17 -4.48 0.70
C PRO A 266 5.08 -3.31 0.26
N ASP A 267 4.60 -2.07 0.29
CA ASP A 267 5.34 -0.89 -0.17
C ASP A 267 6.54 -0.57 0.72
N VAL A 268 6.57 -1.02 1.98
CA VAL A 268 7.69 -0.78 2.90
C VAL A 268 9.00 -1.35 2.33
N ALA A 269 8.99 -2.64 1.96
CA ALA A 269 10.13 -3.30 1.32
C ALA A 269 10.53 -2.64 -0.01
N ALA A 270 9.56 -2.35 -0.88
CA ALA A 270 9.83 -1.72 -2.17
C ALA A 270 10.42 -0.31 -2.03
N SER A 271 9.92 0.46 -1.06
CA SER A 271 10.40 1.82 -0.77
C SER A 271 11.80 1.82 -0.18
N ALA A 272 12.11 0.87 0.70
CA ALA A 272 13.45 0.70 1.26
C ALA A 272 14.49 0.41 0.16
N LEU A 273 14.20 -0.57 -0.70
CA LEU A 273 15.08 -0.96 -1.82
C LEU A 273 15.30 0.20 -2.79
N ALA A 274 14.22 0.86 -3.22
CA ALA A 274 14.31 1.99 -4.14
C ALA A 274 15.11 3.17 -3.55
N HIS A 275 14.94 3.47 -2.26
CA HIS A 275 15.68 4.53 -1.58
C HIS A 275 17.19 4.28 -1.56
N LEU A 276 17.59 3.02 -1.37
CA LEU A 276 19.00 2.59 -1.44
C LEU A 276 19.54 2.53 -2.87
N GLY A 277 18.75 2.99 -3.85
CA GLY A 277 19.09 2.99 -5.27
C GLY A 277 19.18 1.58 -5.85
N ILE A 278 18.46 0.62 -5.30
CA ILE A 278 18.32 -0.73 -5.84
C ILE A 278 17.14 -0.71 -6.81
N THR A 279 17.40 -1.03 -8.08
CA THR A 279 16.34 -1.16 -9.08
C THR A 279 15.46 -2.36 -8.73
N ILE A 280 14.15 -2.13 -8.65
CA ILE A 280 13.19 -3.20 -8.44
C ILE A 280 13.10 -4.05 -9.70
N ASP A 281 13.60 -5.29 -9.64
CA ASP A 281 13.47 -6.24 -10.73
C ASP A 281 12.04 -6.77 -10.80
N THR A 282 11.41 -6.63 -11.96
CA THR A 282 10.05 -7.13 -12.22
C THR A 282 9.91 -8.64 -12.00
N THR A 283 10.99 -9.42 -12.15
CA THR A 283 11.00 -10.86 -11.91
C THR A 283 10.83 -11.24 -10.44
N TRP A 284 11.07 -10.30 -9.51
CA TRP A 284 10.81 -10.51 -8.08
C TRP A 284 9.31 -10.62 -7.77
N GLY A 285 8.46 -10.14 -8.68
CA GLY A 285 7.01 -10.24 -8.53
C GLY A 285 6.48 -9.53 -7.28
N LEU A 286 7.10 -8.43 -6.85
CA LEU A 286 6.65 -7.65 -5.70
C LEU A 286 5.24 -7.11 -5.92
N ASP A 287 4.43 -7.08 -4.85
CA ASP A 287 3.16 -6.35 -4.83
C ASP A 287 3.37 -4.89 -4.40
N GLY A 288 4.45 -4.64 -3.66
CA GLY A 288 4.87 -3.34 -3.20
C GLY A 288 5.31 -2.40 -4.32
N ARG A 289 4.97 -1.13 -4.18
CA ARG A 289 5.42 -0.03 -5.04
C ARG A 289 6.21 0.96 -4.18
N PRO A 290 7.36 1.49 -4.66
CA PRO A 290 8.08 2.51 -3.92
C PRO A 290 7.20 3.74 -3.69
N LEU A 291 7.06 4.18 -2.43
CA LEU A 291 6.31 5.39 -2.07
C LEU A 291 6.87 6.63 -2.77
N GLN A 292 8.16 6.62 -3.14
CA GLN A 292 8.82 7.71 -3.83
C GLN A 292 8.31 7.90 -5.26
N THR A 293 7.60 6.92 -5.82
CA THR A 293 7.08 6.93 -7.18
C THR A 293 5.59 6.59 -7.16
N PRO A 294 4.73 7.52 -6.67
CA PRO A 294 3.30 7.32 -6.65
C PRO A 294 2.79 7.03 -8.06
N VAL A 295 1.93 6.02 -8.17
CA VAL A 295 1.22 5.69 -9.41
C VAL A 295 -0.24 5.98 -9.13
N THR A 296 -0.74 7.08 -9.70
CA THR A 296 -2.15 7.46 -9.60
C THR A 296 -2.92 6.95 -10.81
N ASP A 297 -4.17 6.60 -10.62
CA ASP A 297 -5.11 6.37 -11.73
C ASP A 297 -6.31 7.32 -11.68
N ALA A 298 -7.24 7.15 -12.62
CA ALA A 298 -8.36 8.07 -12.78
C ALA A 298 -9.32 8.04 -11.58
N PHE A 299 -9.50 6.89 -10.93
CA PHE A 299 -10.43 6.73 -9.82
C PHE A 299 -9.96 7.49 -8.58
N ASP A 300 -8.65 7.58 -8.35
CA ASP A 300 -8.05 8.36 -7.25
C ASP A 300 -8.53 9.81 -7.18
N SER A 301 -8.79 10.42 -8.35
CA SER A 301 -9.26 11.81 -8.46
C SER A 301 -10.64 12.04 -7.85
N LEU A 302 -11.39 10.97 -7.56
CA LEU A 302 -12.73 11.01 -7.00
C LEU A 302 -12.74 11.11 -5.47
N ARG A 303 -11.60 10.89 -4.78
CA ARG A 303 -11.57 10.91 -3.31
C ARG A 303 -12.20 12.18 -2.69
N PRO A 304 -11.98 13.39 -3.22
CA PRO A 304 -12.64 14.60 -2.71
C PRO A 304 -14.16 14.67 -2.96
N GLN A 305 -14.70 13.79 -3.80
CA GLN A 305 -16.12 13.74 -4.21
C GLN A 305 -16.90 12.62 -3.53
N LEU A 306 -16.25 11.83 -2.67
CA LEU A 306 -16.89 10.74 -1.94
C LEU A 306 -17.87 11.29 -0.89
N THR A 307 -19.02 10.63 -0.78
CA THR A 307 -20.09 10.95 0.17
C THR A 307 -20.20 9.91 1.28
N THR A 308 -20.93 10.25 2.33
CA THR A 308 -21.31 9.31 3.41
C THR A 308 -22.42 8.37 2.96
N ARG A 309 -22.59 7.26 3.68
CA ARG A 309 -23.69 6.29 3.49
C ARG A 309 -25.07 6.95 3.35
N VAL A 310 -25.95 6.26 2.63
CA VAL A 310 -27.39 6.56 2.47
C VAL A 310 -28.22 5.44 3.10
N ASP A 311 -28.03 4.19 2.66
CA ASP A 311 -28.82 3.04 3.10
C ASP A 311 -28.03 2.07 4.01
N GLU A 312 -26.70 2.00 3.87
CA GLU A 312 -25.86 0.99 4.53
C GLU A 312 -25.63 1.24 6.02
N THR A 313 -26.56 0.78 6.85
CA THR A 313 -26.51 1.08 8.28
C THR A 313 -25.38 0.39 9.06
N GLY A 314 -24.66 -0.55 8.45
CA GLY A 314 -23.41 -1.13 8.97
C GLY A 314 -22.21 -0.20 8.91
N ILE A 315 -22.18 0.73 7.96
CA ILE A 315 -21.05 1.64 7.71
C ILE A 315 -21.12 2.86 8.63
N ALA A 316 -20.08 3.25 9.36
CA ALA A 316 -20.17 4.42 10.26
C ALA A 316 -20.72 5.69 9.57
N ALA A 317 -21.67 6.41 10.20
CA ALA A 317 -22.40 7.52 9.55
C ALA A 317 -21.52 8.67 9.05
N GLY A 318 -20.37 8.90 9.69
CA GLY A 318 -19.40 9.93 9.28
C GLY A 318 -18.35 9.44 8.28
N LEU A 319 -18.35 8.15 7.91
CA LEU A 319 -17.39 7.62 6.96
C LEU A 319 -17.79 8.02 5.54
N THR A 320 -16.97 8.83 4.90
CA THR A 320 -17.09 9.11 3.47
C THR A 320 -16.38 8.03 2.68
N GLY A 321 -17.02 7.52 1.63
CA GLY A 321 -16.39 6.42 0.91
C GLY A 321 -17.08 5.89 -0.33
N PHE A 322 -18.11 6.54 -0.87
CA PHE A 322 -18.60 6.17 -2.21
C PHE A 322 -19.03 7.38 -3.04
N THR A 323 -19.04 7.23 -4.36
CA THR A 323 -19.72 8.13 -5.30
C THR A 323 -20.16 7.35 -6.54
N HIS A 324 -21.25 7.80 -7.16
CA HIS A 324 -21.71 7.34 -8.47
C HIS A 324 -21.17 8.19 -9.62
N THR A 325 -20.46 9.28 -9.31
CA THR A 325 -19.89 10.15 -10.33
C THR A 325 -18.63 9.52 -10.89
N PRO A 326 -18.59 9.11 -12.17
CA PRO A 326 -17.37 8.60 -12.77
C PRO A 326 -16.36 9.73 -13.00
N PRO A 327 -15.05 9.41 -13.05
CA PRO A 327 -14.04 10.43 -13.31
C PRO A 327 -14.11 10.93 -14.75
N THR A 328 -13.41 12.03 -15.03
CA THR A 328 -13.45 12.65 -16.36
C THR A 328 -13.13 11.65 -17.47
N GLY A 329 -14.00 11.58 -18.48
CA GLY A 329 -13.87 10.70 -19.64
C GLY A 329 -14.48 9.30 -19.46
N TRP A 330 -14.86 8.93 -18.24
CA TRP A 330 -15.54 7.68 -17.92
C TRP A 330 -17.06 7.87 -17.86
N SER A 331 -17.81 6.78 -18.02
CA SER A 331 -19.26 6.75 -17.84
C SER A 331 -19.72 5.40 -17.30
N VAL A 332 -20.89 5.39 -16.65
CA VAL A 332 -21.60 4.18 -16.23
C VAL A 332 -22.88 4.07 -17.06
N GLU A 333 -23.08 2.93 -17.69
CA GLU A 333 -24.26 2.61 -18.51
C GLU A 333 -25.16 1.62 -17.75
N ASP A 334 -26.28 2.11 -17.20
CA ASP A 334 -27.23 1.34 -16.38
C ASP A 334 -28.60 1.15 -17.05
N THR A 335 -28.69 1.32 -18.37
CA THR A 335 -29.99 1.31 -19.08
C THR A 335 -30.70 -0.04 -19.03
N ALA A 336 -29.95 -1.14 -18.84
CA ALA A 336 -30.47 -2.49 -18.65
C ALA A 336 -30.61 -2.88 -17.17
N MET A 337 -30.15 -2.01 -16.25
CA MET A 337 -30.17 -2.28 -14.81
C MET A 337 -31.60 -2.22 -14.25
N GLY A 338 -31.85 -3.09 -13.28
CA GLY A 338 -32.99 -3.00 -12.39
C GLY A 338 -33.15 -1.66 -11.66
N THR A 339 -34.31 -1.47 -11.02
CA THR A 339 -34.60 -0.27 -10.22
C THR A 339 -34.59 -0.59 -8.73
N GLY A 340 -34.33 0.41 -7.88
CA GLY A 340 -34.28 0.22 -6.43
C GLY A 340 -32.94 -0.35 -5.97
N GLY A 341 -32.96 -1.13 -4.89
CA GLY A 341 -31.77 -1.67 -4.22
C GLY A 341 -31.06 -0.66 -3.32
N ILE A 342 -29.95 -1.10 -2.72
CA ILE A 342 -29.11 -0.25 -1.88
C ILE A 342 -28.49 0.87 -2.72
N THR A 343 -28.63 2.11 -2.25
CA THR A 343 -28.22 3.31 -2.99
C THR A 343 -26.73 3.30 -3.30
N GLU A 344 -25.89 2.90 -2.35
CA GLU A 344 -24.43 2.85 -2.44
C GLU A 344 -23.93 1.97 -3.58
N TRP A 345 -24.66 0.90 -3.89
CA TRP A 345 -24.24 -0.18 -4.79
C TRP A 345 -25.08 -0.25 -6.06
N ARG A 346 -25.85 0.78 -6.36
CA ARG A 346 -26.63 0.84 -7.60
C ARG A 346 -25.73 1.17 -8.81
N GLY A 347 -25.37 0.14 -9.55
CA GLY A 347 -24.53 0.24 -10.74
C GLY A 347 -23.06 0.14 -10.36
N TRP A 348 -22.16 0.54 -11.27
CA TRP A 348 -20.76 0.73 -10.89
C TRP A 348 -20.61 1.95 -9.99
N SER A 349 -20.14 1.70 -8.77
CA SER A 349 -19.80 2.72 -7.78
C SER A 349 -18.30 2.86 -7.64
N PHE A 350 -17.82 4.03 -7.22
CA PHE A 350 -16.41 4.26 -6.89
C PHE A 350 -16.27 4.40 -5.39
N THR A 351 -15.45 3.58 -4.77
CA THR A 351 -15.41 3.43 -3.31
C THR A 351 -14.00 3.19 -2.78
N THR A 352 -13.87 3.14 -1.46
CA THR A 352 -12.63 2.90 -0.73
C THR A 352 -12.71 1.61 0.07
N ASP A 353 -11.56 1.06 0.45
CA ASP A 353 -11.45 -0.19 1.22
C ASP A 353 -12.22 -0.09 2.55
N GLU A 354 -12.04 1.01 3.28
CA GLU A 354 -12.76 1.30 4.54
C GLU A 354 -14.27 1.26 4.42
N PHE A 355 -14.81 1.70 3.29
CA PHE A 355 -16.25 1.87 3.13
C PHE A 355 -16.88 0.58 2.62
N TRP A 356 -16.29 0.02 1.57
CA TRP A 356 -16.82 -1.19 0.95
C TRP A 356 -16.73 -2.42 1.85
N THR A 357 -15.62 -2.61 2.57
CA THR A 357 -15.50 -3.74 3.50
C THR A 357 -16.32 -3.56 4.78
N ALA A 358 -16.83 -2.35 5.06
CA ALA A 358 -17.73 -2.08 6.17
C ALA A 358 -19.22 -2.29 5.81
N ALA A 359 -19.54 -2.46 4.52
CA ALA A 359 -20.90 -2.79 4.08
C ALA A 359 -21.30 -4.17 4.61
N GLU A 360 -20.50 -5.19 4.29
CA GLU A 360 -20.63 -6.54 4.85
C GLU A 360 -19.26 -7.22 4.97
N ARG A 361 -19.04 -7.89 6.12
CA ARG A 361 -17.75 -8.49 6.48
C ARG A 361 -17.79 -9.99 6.31
N GLY A 362 -16.64 -10.57 5.97
CA GLY A 362 -16.47 -12.04 5.93
C GLY A 362 -16.93 -12.68 4.63
N GLN A 363 -17.25 -11.85 3.64
CA GLN A 363 -17.57 -12.25 2.28
C GLN A 363 -16.39 -12.00 1.31
N GLN A 364 -15.18 -11.90 1.84
CA GLN A 364 -13.92 -11.76 1.09
C GLN A 364 -13.75 -10.43 0.35
N ARG A 365 -14.55 -9.39 0.65
CA ARG A 365 -14.29 -8.00 0.19
C ARG A 365 -12.89 -7.55 0.64
N GLU A 366 -12.46 -8.03 1.80
CA GLU A 366 -11.18 -7.78 2.45
C GLU A 366 -9.98 -8.40 1.70
N SER A 367 -10.26 -9.32 0.76
CA SER A 367 -9.24 -9.88 -0.12
C SER A 367 -8.87 -8.96 -1.28
N ASN A 368 -9.41 -7.73 -1.38
CA ASN A 368 -9.07 -6.75 -2.42
C ASN A 368 -7.74 -6.02 -2.14
N ILE A 369 -6.71 -6.79 -1.83
CA ILE A 369 -5.41 -6.33 -1.33
C ILE A 369 -4.55 -5.54 -2.33
N ARG A 370 -4.86 -5.60 -3.63
CA ARG A 370 -4.07 -4.93 -4.68
C ARG A 370 -4.71 -3.65 -5.22
N ALA A 371 -5.98 -3.41 -4.94
CA ALA A 371 -6.61 -2.13 -5.23
C ALA A 371 -6.11 -1.06 -4.25
N ARG A 372 -6.01 0.18 -4.69
CA ARG A 372 -5.41 1.27 -3.91
C ARG A 372 -6.34 2.47 -3.93
N ASN A 373 -6.37 3.21 -2.82
CA ASN A 373 -7.14 4.44 -2.68
C ASN A 373 -8.62 4.31 -3.10
N VAL A 374 -9.02 4.79 -4.28
CA VAL A 374 -10.40 4.69 -4.79
C VAL A 374 -10.43 3.70 -5.95
N PHE A 375 -11.35 2.74 -5.91
CA PHE A 375 -11.54 1.74 -6.96
C PHE A 375 -13.01 1.61 -7.33
N ALA A 376 -13.28 1.04 -8.51
CA ALA A 376 -14.64 0.78 -8.98
C ALA A 376 -15.14 -0.58 -8.45
N VAL A 377 -16.41 -0.63 -8.05
CA VAL A 377 -17.11 -1.83 -7.55
C VAL A 377 -18.47 -1.93 -8.22
N ALA A 378 -18.81 -3.12 -8.69
CA ALA A 378 -20.19 -3.54 -8.93
C ALA A 378 -20.51 -4.64 -7.92
N ASP A 379 -21.42 -4.38 -6.99
CA ASP A 379 -21.79 -5.28 -5.89
C ASP A 379 -23.26 -5.68 -6.03
N GLY A 380 -23.50 -6.85 -6.62
CA GLY A 380 -24.86 -7.34 -6.87
C GLY A 380 -25.51 -7.93 -5.62
N ASP A 381 -24.69 -8.45 -4.71
CA ASP A 381 -25.07 -8.95 -3.40
C ASP A 381 -25.64 -7.81 -2.53
N GLU A 382 -24.82 -6.80 -2.21
CA GLU A 382 -25.29 -5.69 -1.36
C GLU A 382 -26.42 -4.87 -2.03
N TRP A 383 -26.38 -4.69 -3.36
CA TRP A 383 -27.48 -4.01 -4.06
C TRP A 383 -28.84 -4.66 -3.79
N ALA A 384 -28.87 -5.99 -3.65
CA ALA A 384 -30.07 -6.77 -3.48
C ALA A 384 -30.65 -6.76 -2.04
N ASP A 385 -29.94 -6.19 -1.07
CA ASP A 385 -30.36 -6.17 0.34
C ASP A 385 -31.47 -5.17 0.67
N LYS A 386 -31.91 -4.40 -0.34
CA LYS A 386 -33.09 -3.53 -0.27
C LYS A 386 -33.98 -3.78 -1.46
N THR A 387 -35.28 -3.49 -1.32
CA THR A 387 -36.29 -3.71 -2.37
C THR A 387 -35.83 -3.23 -3.74
N TYR A 388 -35.78 -4.15 -4.71
CA TYR A 388 -35.39 -3.91 -6.09
C TYR A 388 -36.29 -4.65 -7.09
N THR A 389 -36.17 -4.33 -8.37
CA THR A 389 -36.78 -5.09 -9.48
C THR A 389 -35.75 -5.33 -10.58
N GLY A 390 -35.94 -6.36 -11.42
CA GLY A 390 -35.04 -6.66 -12.53
C GLY A 390 -33.74 -7.32 -12.08
N THR A 391 -32.69 -7.17 -12.89
CA THR A 391 -31.35 -7.74 -12.65
C THR A 391 -30.32 -6.62 -12.50
N PHE A 392 -29.23 -6.89 -11.79
CA PHE A 392 -28.06 -6.01 -11.86
C PHE A 392 -27.46 -6.16 -13.26
N ASP A 393 -27.38 -5.08 -14.03
CA ASP A 393 -26.74 -5.06 -15.36
C ASP A 393 -26.17 -3.66 -15.60
N SER A 394 -24.88 -3.51 -15.29
CA SER A 394 -24.19 -2.23 -15.34
C SER A 394 -22.88 -2.37 -16.08
N THR A 395 -22.56 -1.38 -16.91
CA THR A 395 -21.31 -1.33 -17.66
C THR A 395 -20.51 -0.08 -17.34
N LEU A 396 -19.30 -0.26 -16.79
CA LEU A 396 -18.31 0.81 -16.66
C LEU A 396 -17.58 0.98 -17.99
N VAL A 397 -17.60 2.19 -18.53
CA VAL A 397 -16.99 2.52 -19.82
C VAL A 397 -15.83 3.48 -19.61
N GLY A 398 -14.65 3.08 -20.07
CA GLY A 398 -13.44 3.87 -20.01
C GLY A 398 -13.38 5.01 -21.03
N PRO A 399 -12.41 5.93 -20.87
CA PRO A 399 -12.14 7.00 -21.82
C PRO A 399 -11.74 6.45 -23.19
N ALA A 400 -11.71 7.33 -24.19
CA ALA A 400 -11.09 6.99 -25.46
C ALA A 400 -9.57 7.05 -25.31
N TRP A 401 -8.90 5.91 -25.49
CA TRP A 401 -7.44 5.84 -25.57
C TRP A 401 -7.01 5.90 -27.03
N THR A 402 -5.99 6.70 -27.33
CA THR A 402 -5.34 6.69 -28.64
C THR A 402 -4.60 5.37 -28.86
N VAL A 403 -4.78 4.77 -30.03
CA VAL A 403 -4.10 3.54 -30.44
C VAL A 403 -3.60 3.65 -31.87
N THR A 404 -2.62 2.81 -32.23
CA THR A 404 -2.08 2.74 -33.58
C THR A 404 -2.65 1.53 -34.30
N GLY A 405 -3.41 1.76 -35.38
CA GLY A 405 -4.00 0.69 -36.17
C GLY A 405 -2.97 -0.31 -36.69
N GLY A 406 -3.24 -1.61 -36.53
CA GLY A 406 -2.33 -2.69 -36.92
C GLY A 406 -1.23 -3.00 -35.90
N SER A 407 -1.19 -2.30 -34.75
CA SER A 407 -0.24 -2.59 -33.67
C SER A 407 -0.87 -3.46 -32.56
N THR A 408 -0.10 -3.71 -31.50
CA THR A 408 -0.58 -4.37 -30.28
C THR A 408 -0.75 -3.37 -29.16
N ALA A 409 -1.81 -3.50 -28.38
CA ALA A 409 -1.99 -2.76 -27.14
C ALA A 409 -2.13 -3.71 -25.95
N VAL A 410 -1.60 -3.35 -24.80
CA VAL A 410 -1.72 -4.15 -23.56
C VAL A 410 -2.66 -3.42 -22.61
N LEU A 411 -3.84 -4.00 -22.39
CA LEU A 411 -4.78 -3.58 -21.35
C LEU A 411 -4.33 -4.16 -20.01
N ARG A 412 -4.20 -3.30 -19.00
CA ARG A 412 -3.93 -3.69 -17.61
C ARG A 412 -4.97 -3.10 -16.67
N TYR A 413 -5.36 -3.86 -15.67
CA TYR A 413 -6.23 -3.42 -14.58
C TYR A 413 -6.06 -4.36 -13.39
N THR A 414 -6.23 -3.85 -12.18
CA THR A 414 -6.35 -4.66 -10.96
C THR A 414 -7.79 -5.11 -10.81
N THR A 415 -8.00 -6.32 -10.31
CA THR A 415 -9.34 -6.88 -10.13
C THR A 415 -9.41 -7.89 -9.00
N LEU A 416 -10.55 -7.94 -8.32
CA LEU A 416 -11.05 -9.05 -7.52
C LEU A 416 -12.45 -9.39 -8.04
N TYR A 417 -12.70 -10.65 -8.36
CA TYR A 417 -14.01 -11.12 -8.83
C TYR A 417 -14.40 -12.37 -8.04
N ARG A 418 -15.57 -12.32 -7.42
CA ARG A 418 -16.20 -13.43 -6.72
C ARG A 418 -17.49 -13.71 -7.44
N GLN A 419 -17.87 -14.97 -7.65
CA GLN A 419 -19.05 -15.26 -8.46
C GLN A 419 -19.77 -16.55 -8.11
N GLU A 420 -21.06 -16.54 -8.40
CA GLU A 420 -21.88 -17.72 -8.53
C GLU A 420 -22.86 -17.54 -9.70
N SER A 421 -23.23 -18.62 -10.38
CA SER A 421 -24.16 -18.53 -11.51
C SER A 421 -25.51 -17.96 -11.05
N PRO A 422 -26.14 -17.03 -11.80
CA PRO A 422 -25.86 -16.66 -13.19
C PRO A 422 -24.97 -15.43 -13.38
N GLN A 423 -24.23 -15.01 -12.36
CA GLN A 423 -23.37 -13.83 -12.41
C GLN A 423 -22.32 -13.91 -13.52
N LYS A 424 -22.07 -12.78 -14.20
CA LYS A 424 -21.11 -12.69 -15.29
C LYS A 424 -20.38 -11.35 -15.30
N GLY A 425 -19.06 -11.40 -15.29
CA GLY A 425 -18.17 -10.27 -15.56
C GLY A 425 -17.56 -10.37 -16.95
N GLU A 426 -17.65 -9.32 -17.76
CA GLU A 426 -17.12 -9.28 -19.12
C GLU A 426 -16.29 -8.02 -19.36
N VAL A 427 -15.11 -8.19 -19.94
CA VAL A 427 -14.28 -7.11 -20.46
C VAL A 427 -14.40 -7.10 -21.96
N SER A 428 -14.73 -5.94 -22.53
CA SER A 428 -14.80 -5.76 -23.98
C SER A 428 -14.09 -4.48 -24.44
N VAL A 429 -13.73 -4.44 -25.71
CA VAL A 429 -13.13 -3.26 -26.36
C VAL A 429 -13.97 -2.84 -27.57
N SER A 430 -14.22 -1.55 -27.71
CA SER A 430 -14.69 -0.97 -28.98
C SER A 430 -13.60 -0.15 -29.64
N TRP A 431 -13.46 -0.29 -30.94
CA TRP A 431 -12.54 0.48 -31.78
C TRP A 431 -13.29 1.57 -32.52
N ASP A 432 -12.87 2.82 -32.40
CA ASP A 432 -13.49 3.98 -33.09
C ASP A 432 -15.01 4.08 -32.94
N GLY A 433 -15.53 3.72 -31.75
CA GLY A 433 -16.96 3.74 -31.46
C GLY A 433 -17.77 2.58 -32.08
N GLY A 434 -17.11 1.61 -32.71
CA GLY A 434 -17.74 0.41 -33.24
C GLY A 434 -18.31 -0.53 -32.17
N THR A 435 -18.92 -1.63 -32.60
CA THR A 435 -19.50 -2.64 -31.70
C THR A 435 -18.45 -3.20 -30.74
N PRO A 436 -18.72 -3.25 -29.43
CA PRO A 436 -17.80 -3.86 -28.47
C PRO A 436 -17.55 -5.34 -28.77
N VAL A 437 -16.28 -5.75 -28.67
CA VAL A 437 -15.83 -7.14 -28.80
C VAL A 437 -15.35 -7.62 -27.45
N THR A 438 -15.92 -8.71 -26.92
CA THR A 438 -15.49 -9.32 -25.66
C THR A 438 -14.08 -9.88 -25.79
N VAL A 439 -13.20 -9.46 -24.88
CA VAL A 439 -11.80 -9.90 -24.81
C VAL A 439 -11.54 -10.76 -23.58
N LYS A 440 -12.42 -10.71 -22.58
CA LYS A 440 -12.39 -11.61 -21.42
C LYS A 440 -13.80 -11.81 -20.85
N THR A 441 -14.10 -13.04 -20.46
CA THR A 441 -15.26 -13.38 -19.63
C THR A 441 -14.75 -14.08 -18.38
N TYR A 442 -15.21 -13.65 -17.20
CA TYR A 442 -14.93 -14.32 -15.96
C TYR A 442 -15.95 -15.44 -15.73
N SER A 443 -15.50 -16.69 -15.85
CA SER A 443 -16.31 -17.90 -15.62
C SER A 443 -16.06 -18.56 -14.26
N ALA A 444 -15.16 -18.01 -13.47
CA ALA A 444 -14.80 -18.47 -12.12
C ALA A 444 -14.27 -17.29 -11.30
N ASP A 445 -14.18 -17.48 -9.99
CA ASP A 445 -13.52 -16.53 -9.08
C ASP A 445 -12.13 -16.12 -9.60
N ALA A 446 -11.83 -14.83 -9.51
CA ALA A 446 -10.49 -14.31 -9.69
C ALA A 446 -10.05 -13.62 -8.42
N SER A 447 -9.10 -14.24 -7.70
CA SER A 447 -8.41 -13.61 -6.57
C SER A 447 -7.78 -12.28 -6.98
N SER A 448 -7.62 -11.36 -6.02
CA SER A 448 -7.08 -10.03 -6.26
C SER A 448 -5.77 -10.10 -7.04
N ARG A 449 -5.70 -9.50 -8.22
CA ARG A 449 -4.53 -9.58 -9.12
C ARG A 449 -4.50 -8.42 -10.10
N THR A 450 -3.36 -8.18 -10.72
CA THR A 450 -3.28 -7.34 -11.92
C THR A 450 -3.41 -8.21 -13.16
N GLU A 451 -4.42 -7.92 -13.95
CA GLU A 451 -4.69 -8.55 -15.24
C GLU A 451 -3.88 -7.87 -16.35
N ALA A 452 -3.58 -8.65 -17.39
CA ALA A 452 -2.90 -8.17 -18.59
C ALA A 452 -3.49 -8.87 -19.81
N ILE A 453 -4.14 -8.11 -20.69
CA ILE A 453 -4.75 -8.64 -21.92
C ILE A 453 -4.07 -7.97 -23.11
N THR A 454 -3.46 -8.79 -23.98
CA THR A 454 -2.89 -8.30 -25.24
C THR A 454 -4.01 -8.19 -26.27
N LEU A 455 -4.20 -6.99 -26.80
CA LEU A 455 -5.19 -6.64 -27.79
C LEU A 455 -4.52 -6.44 -29.15
N GLN A 456 -5.09 -7.05 -30.19
CA GLN A 456 -4.72 -6.76 -31.57
C GLN A 456 -5.54 -5.56 -32.05
N VAL A 457 -4.88 -4.44 -32.34
CA VAL A 457 -5.54 -3.22 -32.79
C VAL A 457 -5.88 -3.38 -34.28
N PRO A 458 -7.17 -3.31 -34.69
CA PRO A 458 -7.54 -3.45 -36.09
C PRO A 458 -6.83 -2.44 -36.99
N ALA A 459 -6.55 -2.82 -38.24
CA ALA A 459 -5.96 -1.92 -39.21
C ALA A 459 -6.81 -0.65 -39.38
N GLY A 460 -6.18 0.51 -39.30
CA GLY A 460 -6.84 1.81 -39.42
C GLY A 460 -7.52 2.32 -38.14
N ALA A 461 -7.63 1.51 -37.08
CA ALA A 461 -8.22 1.96 -35.83
C ALA A 461 -7.36 3.04 -35.15
N ARG A 462 -8.00 4.07 -34.57
CA ARG A 462 -7.30 5.21 -33.94
C ARG A 462 -7.61 5.38 -32.47
N SER A 463 -8.72 4.83 -32.02
CA SER A 463 -9.16 4.91 -30.64
C SER A 463 -9.73 3.59 -30.14
N ALA A 464 -9.55 3.34 -28.85
CA ALA A 464 -10.11 2.21 -28.14
C ALA A 464 -10.90 2.70 -26.92
N ARG A 465 -12.01 2.04 -26.59
CA ARG A 465 -12.67 2.15 -25.28
C ARG A 465 -12.85 0.77 -24.68
N ILE A 466 -12.40 0.62 -23.44
CA ILE A 466 -12.56 -0.58 -22.63
C ILE A 466 -13.87 -0.50 -21.85
N ARG A 467 -14.58 -1.61 -21.75
CA ARG A 467 -15.83 -1.74 -20.99
C ARG A 467 -15.75 -2.91 -20.02
N PHE A 468 -16.28 -2.72 -18.83
CA PHE A 468 -16.43 -3.75 -17.79
C PHE A 468 -17.92 -3.91 -17.52
N ARG A 469 -18.53 -4.95 -18.10
CA ARG A 469 -19.96 -5.24 -17.91
C ARG A 469 -20.13 -6.29 -16.84
N TYR A 470 -20.95 -5.98 -15.84
CA TYR A 470 -21.31 -6.88 -14.77
C TYR A 470 -22.82 -7.15 -14.81
N THR A 471 -23.19 -8.41 -14.89
CA THR A 471 -24.59 -8.85 -14.79
C THR A 471 -24.74 -9.83 -13.64
N ALA A 472 -25.71 -9.61 -12.75
CA ALA A 472 -25.90 -10.43 -11.54
C ALA A 472 -27.35 -10.41 -11.03
N GLY A 473 -27.68 -11.39 -10.17
CA GLY A 473 -28.77 -11.28 -9.20
C GLY A 473 -28.20 -10.88 -7.83
N ASN A 474 -28.79 -11.42 -6.75
CA ASN A 474 -28.18 -11.40 -5.42
C ASN A 474 -27.09 -12.48 -5.35
N ASN A 475 -25.83 -12.12 -5.62
CA ASN A 475 -24.74 -13.08 -5.80
C ASN A 475 -23.45 -12.61 -5.09
N TRP A 476 -22.52 -12.00 -5.82
CA TRP A 476 -21.26 -11.48 -5.29
C TRP A 476 -20.95 -10.11 -5.94
N PHE A 477 -19.68 -9.86 -6.25
CA PHE A 477 -19.17 -8.56 -6.64
C PHE A 477 -18.01 -8.66 -7.63
N TRP A 478 -17.73 -7.52 -8.25
CA TRP A 478 -16.55 -7.30 -9.08
C TRP A 478 -15.88 -5.97 -8.76
N THR A 479 -14.58 -5.99 -8.48
CA THR A 479 -13.75 -4.79 -8.36
C THR A 479 -12.85 -4.61 -9.56
N VAL A 480 -12.65 -3.34 -9.95
CA VAL A 480 -11.73 -2.91 -11.01
C VAL A 480 -10.97 -1.67 -10.54
N ASP A 481 -9.67 -1.65 -10.76
CA ASP A 481 -8.79 -0.54 -10.37
C ASP A 481 -7.60 -0.38 -11.33
N GLY A 482 -6.95 0.79 -11.35
CA GLY A 482 -5.68 0.99 -12.08
C GLY A 482 -5.74 0.69 -13.59
N VAL A 483 -6.85 1.01 -14.26
CA VAL A 483 -7.06 0.68 -15.69
C VAL A 483 -6.13 1.50 -16.59
N SER A 484 -5.36 0.82 -17.42
CA SER A 484 -4.46 1.45 -18.40
C SER A 484 -4.40 0.67 -19.71
N LEU A 485 -4.14 1.38 -20.81
CA LEU A 485 -3.94 0.80 -22.13
C LEU A 485 -2.66 1.34 -22.73
N ASN A 486 -1.64 0.50 -22.81
CA ASN A 486 -0.35 0.86 -23.39
C ASN A 486 -0.27 0.31 -24.82
N ALA A 487 -0.40 1.17 -25.82
CA ALA A 487 -0.18 0.81 -27.21
C ALA A 487 1.33 0.78 -27.51
N SER A 488 1.79 -0.28 -28.17
CA SER A 488 3.15 -0.39 -28.73
C SER A 488 3.17 0.02 -30.19
#